data_AF-A0A3P7G3K7-F1
#
_entry.id   AF-A0A3P7G3K7-F1
#
_cell.length_a   1.000
_cell.length_b   1.000
_cell.length_c   1.000
_cell.angle_alpha   90.00
_cell.angle_beta   90.00
_cell.angle_gamma   90.00
#
_symmetry.space_group_name_H-M   'P 1'
#
loop_
_entity.id
_entity.type
_entity.pdbx_description
1 polymer ?
#
loop_
_entity_poly.entity_id
_entity_poly.type
_entity_poly.pdbx_seq_one_letter_code
_entity_poly.pdbx_strand_id
1 'polypeptide(L)' 'MVKEGQIVMKRQRIEDPYGYNYGYSTGLTAGKRQRQDSYQKALADGKYELRLLVTSRGAGAIIGKKGESVKNIQTEV' A
#
# COMPACT_ATOMS: atom_id res chain seq x y z
N MET A 1 50.01 1.76 -10.53
CA MET A 1 49.66 1.91 -9.11
C MET A 1 48.54 2.94 -9.01
N VAL A 2 47.28 2.52 -9.15
CA VAL A 2 46.11 3.42 -9.04
C VAL A 2 45.54 3.18 -7.64
N LYS A 3 45.71 4.14 -6.73
CA LYS A 3 45.07 4.10 -5.41
C LYS A 3 43.66 4.66 -5.55
N GLU A 4 42.67 3.80 -5.44
CA GLU A 4 41.26 4.19 -5.33
C GLU A 4 41.06 5.03 -4.06
N GLY A 5 40.68 6.30 -4.26
CA GLY A 5 40.26 7.18 -3.18
C GLY A 5 38.83 6.86 -2.77
N GLN A 6 38.64 6.35 -1.55
CA GLN A 6 37.32 6.25 -0.93
C GLN A 6 36.81 7.64 -0.55
N ILE A 7 35.72 8.09 -1.18
CA ILE A 7 34.97 9.26 -0.75
C ILE A 7 34.05 8.83 0.40
N VAL A 8 34.37 9.26 1.63
CA VAL A 8 33.51 9.05 2.82
C VAL A 8 32.73 10.32 3.09
N MET A 9 31.44 10.36 2.70
CA MET A 9 30.53 11.44 3.10
C MET A 9 30.08 11.23 4.55
N LYS A 10 30.54 12.06 5.48
CA LYS A 10 29.99 12.13 6.84
C LYS A 10 28.68 12.90 6.81
N ARG A 11 27.57 12.29 7.22
CA ARG A 11 26.31 13.01 7.47
C ARG A 11 26.51 13.88 8.71
N GLN A 12 26.54 15.19 8.54
CA GLN A 12 26.52 16.12 9.65
C GLN A 12 25.13 16.04 10.31
N ARG A 13 25.09 15.60 11.57
CA ARG A 13 23.91 15.80 12.43
C ARG A 13 23.77 17.31 12.62
N ILE A 14 22.68 17.88 12.15
CA ILE A 14 22.29 19.24 12.53
C ILE A 14 21.51 19.05 13.84
N GLU A 15 22.13 19.44 14.95
CA GLU A 15 21.47 19.54 16.25
C GLU A 15 20.99 20.99 16.37
N ASP A 16 19.69 21.21 16.31
CA ASP A 16 19.11 22.55 16.48
C ASP A 16 19.16 22.89 17.98
N PRO A 17 19.93 23.91 18.42
CA PRO A 17 20.13 24.21 19.86
C PRO A 17 18.86 24.70 20.57
N TYR A 18 17.79 24.98 19.82
CA TYR A 18 16.49 25.40 20.36
C TYR A 18 15.43 24.29 20.32
N GLY A 19 15.78 23.05 19.90
CA GLY A 19 14.89 21.89 19.96
C GLY A 19 13.62 21.97 19.10
N TYR A 20 13.55 22.90 18.13
CA TYR A 20 12.41 22.99 17.22
C TYR A 20 12.49 21.88 16.18
N ASN A 21 11.72 20.80 16.40
CA ASN A 21 11.47 19.79 15.39
C ASN A 21 10.67 20.42 14.24
N TYR A 22 11.37 20.97 13.25
CA TYR A 22 10.77 21.22 11.95
C TYR A 22 10.50 19.85 11.32
N GLY A 23 9.28 19.36 11.56
CA GLY A 23 8.73 18.14 11.01
C GLY A 23 8.60 18.21 9.49
N TYR A 24 9.72 18.28 8.78
CA TYR A 24 9.83 17.67 7.47
C TYR A 24 9.74 16.18 7.71
N SER A 25 8.50 15.74 7.78
CA SER A 25 8.08 14.35 7.77
C SER A 25 8.84 13.62 6.67
N THR A 26 9.94 12.98 7.05
CA THR A 26 10.47 11.78 6.39
C THR A 26 9.50 10.64 6.67
N GLY A 27 8.25 10.85 6.26
CA GLY A 27 7.07 10.01 6.44
C GLY A 27 6.08 10.18 5.27
N LEU A 28 6.47 10.89 4.20
CA LEU A 28 5.83 10.83 2.88
C LEU A 28 6.02 9.48 2.17
N THR A 29 6.60 8.49 2.87
CA THR A 29 6.84 7.14 2.37
C THR A 29 5.93 6.13 3.08
N ALA A 30 5.01 5.59 2.29
CA ALA A 30 4.67 4.16 2.33
C ALA A 30 3.68 3.62 3.39
N GLY A 31 2.65 4.39 3.78
CA GLY A 31 1.63 3.91 4.73
C GLY A 31 0.27 3.47 4.18
N LYS A 32 -0.19 3.98 3.01
CA LYS A 32 -1.58 3.75 2.54
C LYS A 32 -1.78 3.55 1.02
N ARG A 33 -0.70 3.39 0.25
CA ARG A 33 -0.81 2.84 -1.11
C ARG A 33 -0.62 1.35 -1.00
N GLN A 34 -1.58 0.56 -1.49
CA GLN A 34 -1.47 -0.89 -1.64
C GLN A 34 -0.08 -1.19 -2.22
N ARG A 35 0.82 -1.75 -1.41
CA ARG A 35 2.20 -2.05 -1.85
C ARG A 35 2.07 -2.90 -3.11
N GLN A 36 2.74 -2.51 -4.18
CA GLN A 36 2.73 -3.29 -5.42
C GLN A 36 3.21 -4.73 -5.18
N ASP A 37 4.06 -4.92 -4.16
CA ASP A 37 4.52 -6.22 -3.67
C ASP A 37 3.38 -7.10 -3.10
N SER A 38 2.34 -6.47 -2.54
CA SER A 38 1.16 -7.18 -2.03
C SER A 38 0.39 -7.87 -3.16
N TYR A 39 0.42 -7.30 -4.37
CA TYR A 39 -0.20 -7.94 -5.54
C TYR A 39 0.56 -9.21 -5.95
N GLN A 40 1.89 -9.14 -6.02
CA GLN A 40 2.70 -10.33 -6.36
C GLN A 40 2.56 -11.45 -5.33
N LYS A 41 2.52 -11.09 -4.04
CA LYS A 41 2.27 -12.08 -2.99
C LYS A 41 0.85 -12.67 -3.07
N ALA A 42 -0.17 -11.84 -3.30
CA ALA A 42 -1.54 -12.30 -3.50
C ALA A 42 -1.65 -13.22 -4.73
N LEU A 43 -0.86 -12.96 -5.78
CA LEU A 43 -0.76 -13.84 -6.95
C LEU A 43 -0.18 -15.20 -6.60
N ALA A 44 0.90 -15.23 -5.83
CA ALA A 44 1.53 -16.49 -5.40
C ALA A 44 0.63 -17.30 -4.45
N ASP A 45 -0.11 -16.63 -3.56
CA ASP A 45 -1.00 -17.29 -2.59
C ASP A 45 -2.33 -17.76 -3.22
N GLY A 46 -2.61 -17.41 -4.49
CA GLY A 46 -3.87 -17.71 -5.17
C GLY A 46 -5.10 -17.03 -4.56
N LYS A 47 -4.87 -16.03 -3.70
CA LYS A 47 -5.91 -15.35 -2.91
C LYS A 47 -5.73 -13.86 -3.07
N TYR A 48 -6.73 -13.21 -3.68
CA TYR A 48 -6.75 -11.77 -3.87
C TYR A 48 -7.93 -11.19 -3.13
N GLU A 49 -7.68 -10.13 -2.36
CA GLU A 49 -8.74 -9.29 -1.82
C GLU A 49 -9.00 -8.13 -2.79
N LEU A 50 -10.21 -8.07 -3.33
CA LEU A 50 -10.66 -6.97 -4.20
C LEU A 50 -11.65 -6.10 -3.43
N ARG A 51 -11.47 -4.77 -3.53
CA ARG A 51 -12.41 -3.78 -2.98
C ARG A 51 -12.90 -2.90 -4.10
N LEU A 52 -14.20 -3.00 -4.41
CA LEU A 52 -14.84 -2.27 -5.49
C LEU A 52 -15.74 -1.18 -4.91
N LEU A 53 -15.65 0.03 -5.47
CA LEU A 53 -16.61 1.09 -5.18
C LEU A 53 -17.84 0.89 -6.06
N VAL A 54 -19.00 0.71 -5.43
CA VAL A 54 -20.27 0.51 -6.13
C VAL A 54 -21.28 1.55 -5.67
N THR A 55 -22.15 2.00 -6.57
CA THR A 55 -23.27 2.87 -6.19
C THR A 55 -24.27 2.09 -5.34
N SER A 56 -25.03 2.76 -4.49
CA SER A 56 -26.04 2.10 -3.64
C SER A 56 -27.06 1.29 -4.46
N ARG A 57 -27.46 1.80 -5.63
CA ARG A 57 -28.33 1.09 -6.57
C ARG A 57 -27.66 -0.16 -7.15
N GLY A 58 -26.39 -0.08 -7.50
CA GLY A 58 -25.60 -1.22 -7.99
C GLY A 58 -25.39 -2.29 -6.93
N ALA A 59 -25.12 -1.89 -5.68
CA ALA A 59 -24.94 -2.81 -4.56
C ALA A 59 -26.19 -3.70 -4.34
N GLY A 60 -27.38 -3.10 -4.40
CA GLY A 60 -28.64 -3.87 -4.29
C GLY A 60 -28.80 -4.91 -5.40
N ALA A 61 -28.43 -4.56 -6.64
CA ALA A 61 -28.47 -5.49 -7.76
C ALA A 61 -27.44 -6.63 -7.62
N ILE A 62 -26.21 -6.31 -7.18
CA ILE A 62 -25.13 -7.29 -6.96
C ILE A 62 -25.51 -8.30 -5.85
N ILE A 63 -26.13 -7.84 -4.77
CA ILE A 63 -26.59 -8.72 -3.69
C ILE A 63 -27.76 -9.59 -4.17
N GLY A 64 -28.71 -9.00 -4.89
CA GLY A 64 -29.92 -9.65 -5.37
C GLY A 64 -30.95 -9.89 -4.26
N LYS A 65 -32.10 -10.47 -4.64
CA LYS A 65 -33.17 -10.79 -3.67
C LYS A 65 -32.68 -11.89 -2.72
N LYS A 66 -32.87 -11.71 -1.41
CA LYS A 66 -32.44 -12.66 -0.35
C LYS A 66 -30.96 -13.07 -0.40
N GLY A 67 -30.10 -12.28 -1.07
CA GLY A 67 -28.69 -12.62 -1.28
C GLY A 67 -28.44 -13.75 -2.30
N GLU A 68 -29.40 -14.06 -3.18
CA GLU A 68 -29.27 -15.10 -4.19
C GLU A 68 -28.13 -14.84 -5.17
N SER A 69 -28.04 -13.61 -5.72
CA SER A 69 -27.04 -13.27 -6.73
C SER A 69 -25.63 -13.36 -6.17
N VAL A 70 -25.39 -12.83 -4.96
CA VAL A 70 -24.07 -12.91 -4.31
C VAL A 70 -23.68 -14.34 -3.97
N LYS A 71 -24.63 -15.23 -3.64
CA LYS A 71 -24.37 -16.65 -3.43
C LYS A 71 -23.97 -17.35 -4.73
N ASN A 72 -24.72 -17.11 -5.81
CA ASN A 72 -24.41 -17.68 -7.12
C ASN A 72 -23.00 -17.29 -7.56
N ILE A 73 -22.64 -16.00 -7.45
CA ILE A 73 -21.30 -15.49 -7.76
C ILE A 73 -20.20 -16.17 -6.92
N GLN A 74 -20.47 -16.52 -5.66
CA GLN A 74 -19.49 -17.19 -4.80
C GLN A 74 -19.37 -18.70 -5.08
N THR A 75 -20.44 -19.34 -5.54
CA THR A 75 -20.45 -20.78 -5.86
C THR A 75 -19.97 -21.07 -7.28
N GLU A 76 -20.11 -20.11 -8.18
CA GLU A 76 -19.66 -20.23 -9.57
C GLU A 76 -18.13 -20.09 -9.61
N VAL A 77 -17.47 -21.25 -9.52
CA VAL A 77 -16.01 -21.45 -9.62
C VAL A 77 -15.74 -22.60 -10.58
#